data_AF-A0A2W5KYT0-F1
#
_entry.id   AF-A0A2W5KYT0-F1
#
_cell.length_a   1.000
_cell.length_b   1.000
_cell.length_c   1.000
_cell.angle_alpha   90.00
_cell.angle_beta   90.00
_cell.angle_gamma   90.00
#
_symmetry.space_group_name_H-M   'P 1'
#
loop_
_entity.id
_entity.type
_entity.pdbx_description
1 polymer ?
#
loop_
_entity_poly.entity_id
_entity_poly.type
_entity_poly.pdbx_seq_one_letter_code
_entity_poly.pdbx_strand_id
1 'polypeptide(L)'
;MHEGEKRLYLRTADAPFYEDQGDAAAPVNKSTFGTQYLYSRETASSRAIDSSIKRVLLTEGFPAYYDEVGSVIYNLLPTLTRFMTANGRRFAMSGPEIMVDSCGDVATDFASALEAACTAAWVMNGMVVLKPGATYIANRTVSLHNIGLRLRCNGARILRGPAMLDNESLIILDHDFSAPQAVASIAGTSISLDSTGSTTAVAAISVADSSAWRVGDVGRLVADNSIIGSVPGDNERVGESFRVSRVDAGIIYTCRPLRETFTTNIRVAR
;
A
#
# COMPACT_ATOMS: atom_id res chain seq x y z
N MET A 1 47.71 -1.21 -10.80
CA MET A 1 47.55 -0.06 -11.71
C MET A 1 46.13 0.45 -11.56
N HIS A 2 45.99 1.72 -11.24
CA HIS A 2 44.70 2.38 -11.04
C HIS A 2 44.01 2.60 -12.39
N GLU A 3 42.83 2.02 -12.60
CA GLU A 3 41.93 2.43 -13.69
C GLU A 3 41.17 3.68 -13.24
N GLY A 4 41.38 4.76 -13.97
CA GLY A 4 41.00 6.12 -13.59
C GLY A 4 39.50 6.38 -13.60
N GLU A 5 39.03 7.07 -12.57
CA GLU A 5 37.77 7.80 -12.59
C GLU A 5 37.77 8.78 -13.77
N LYS A 6 36.86 8.59 -14.73
CA LYS A 6 36.50 9.63 -15.70
C LYS A 6 35.44 10.52 -15.07
N ARG A 7 35.81 11.75 -14.71
CA ARG A 7 34.87 12.80 -14.26
C ARG A 7 34.46 13.66 -15.45
N LEU A 8 33.15 13.78 -15.70
CA LEU A 8 32.59 14.73 -16.68
C LEU A 8 32.29 16.04 -15.96
N TYR A 9 32.96 17.12 -16.35
CA TYR A 9 32.67 18.48 -15.88
C TYR A 9 31.60 19.11 -16.77
N LEU A 10 30.55 19.68 -16.16
CA LEU A 10 29.57 20.50 -16.87
C LEU A 10 29.96 21.98 -16.75
N ARG A 11 30.16 22.63 -17.90
CA ARG A 11 30.37 24.08 -18.05
C ARG A 11 29.02 24.77 -18.28
N THR A 12 28.83 25.95 -17.69
CA THR A 12 27.62 26.78 -17.84
C THR A 12 27.50 27.33 -19.26
N ALA A 13 26.29 27.29 -19.81
CA ALA A 13 25.97 27.89 -21.10
C ALA A 13 25.67 29.38 -20.92
N ASP A 14 26.71 30.21 -21.09
CA ASP A 14 26.59 31.62 -21.51
C ASP A 14 27.81 31.94 -22.39
N ALA A 15 27.77 31.49 -23.65
CA ALA A 15 28.61 32.01 -24.72
C ALA A 15 28.00 31.65 -26.08
N PRO A 16 27.96 32.57 -27.06
CA PRO A 16 27.33 32.34 -28.36
C PRO A 16 28.17 31.41 -29.25
N PHE A 17 27.45 30.72 -30.12
CA PHE A 17 27.90 29.76 -31.13
C PHE A 17 29.05 30.30 -32.01
N TYR A 18 30.05 29.45 -32.28
CA TYR A 18 30.72 29.39 -33.58
C TYR A 18 30.62 27.95 -34.08
N GLU A 19 30.05 27.81 -35.28
CA GLU A 19 30.02 26.60 -36.10
C GLU A 19 31.45 26.17 -36.44
N ASP A 20 31.77 24.88 -36.28
CA ASP A 20 32.70 24.24 -37.21
C ASP A 20 32.33 22.77 -37.41
N GLN A 21 32.35 22.37 -38.68
CA GLN A 21 31.87 21.11 -39.21
C GLN A 21 32.86 19.96 -38.94
N GLY A 22 32.30 18.75 -38.84
CA GLY A 22 33.09 17.52 -38.87
C GLY A 22 32.18 16.30 -38.93
N ASP A 23 31.91 15.85 -40.16
CA ASP A 23 31.49 14.50 -40.60
C ASP A 23 31.91 13.37 -39.63
N ALA A 24 31.23 12.23 -39.47
CA ALA A 24 30.06 11.63 -40.09
C ALA A 24 29.75 10.33 -39.30
N ALA A 25 28.63 9.71 -39.66
CA ALA A 25 28.41 8.26 -39.66
C ALA A 25 27.75 7.57 -38.43
N ALA A 26 26.49 7.21 -38.69
CA ALA A 26 25.76 6.00 -38.32
C ALA A 26 25.03 5.91 -36.95
N PRO A 27 23.73 5.55 -36.96
CA PRO A 27 22.99 5.22 -35.74
C PRO A 27 23.45 3.86 -35.21
N VAL A 28 23.97 3.83 -33.98
CA VAL A 28 24.25 2.58 -33.28
C VAL A 28 22.91 1.98 -32.85
N ASN A 29 22.44 1.00 -33.62
CA ASN A 29 21.33 0.14 -33.22
C ASN A 29 21.93 -1.14 -32.60
N LYS A 30 21.68 -1.37 -31.31
CA LYS A 30 21.94 -2.66 -30.65
C LYS A 30 20.90 -2.91 -29.55
N SER A 31 19.91 -3.74 -29.86
CA SER A 31 19.22 -4.56 -28.88
C SER A 31 20.21 -5.54 -28.23
N THR A 32 20.15 -5.80 -26.92
CA THR A 32 19.73 -7.07 -26.27
C THR A 32 19.92 -6.96 -24.74
N PHE A 33 18.91 -7.39 -23.98
CA PHE A 33 18.81 -7.59 -22.51
C PHE A 33 18.86 -6.39 -21.54
N GLY A 34 17.73 -6.19 -20.84
CA GLY A 34 17.72 -5.94 -19.39
C GLY A 34 17.51 -4.49 -18.93
N THR A 35 16.25 -4.08 -18.79
CA THR A 35 15.82 -2.82 -18.14
C THR A 35 16.20 -1.55 -18.94
N GLN A 36 15.27 -1.01 -19.71
CA GLN A 36 15.42 0.31 -20.31
C GLN A 36 15.37 1.38 -19.19
N TYR A 37 16.46 2.11 -19.00
CA TYR A 37 16.49 3.32 -18.20
C TYR A 37 16.36 4.51 -19.15
N LEU A 38 15.32 5.32 -18.97
CA LEU A 38 15.16 6.58 -19.69
C LEU A 38 15.94 7.66 -18.95
N TYR A 39 16.93 8.27 -19.61
CA TYR A 39 17.58 9.49 -19.13
C TYR A 39 17.12 10.64 -20.03
N SER A 40 16.28 11.55 -19.52
CA SER A 40 15.90 12.76 -20.26
C SER A 40 16.55 14.00 -19.64
N ARG A 41 17.23 14.80 -20.49
CA ARG A 41 17.91 16.07 -20.16
C ARG A 41 17.05 17.31 -20.48
N GLU A 42 15.75 17.14 -20.67
CA GLU A 42 14.85 18.23 -21.07
C GLU A 42 13.74 18.41 -20.04
N THR A 43 13.42 19.67 -19.75
CA THR A 43 12.24 20.11 -19.01
C THR A 43 11.05 19.30 -19.51
N ALA A 44 10.41 18.52 -18.62
CA ALA A 44 9.41 17.54 -19.00
C ALA A 44 8.08 18.21 -19.41
N SER A 45 8.06 18.90 -20.55
CA SER A 45 6.82 19.25 -21.24
C SER A 45 6.39 18.07 -22.12
N SER A 46 5.41 17.31 -21.63
CA SER A 46 4.52 16.45 -22.43
C SER A 46 5.13 15.42 -23.38
N ARG A 47 6.19 14.69 -23.00
CA ARG A 47 6.50 13.42 -23.70
C ARG A 47 5.72 12.27 -23.06
N ALA A 48 4.89 11.61 -23.86
CA ALA A 48 4.19 10.39 -23.50
C ALA A 48 5.22 9.33 -23.04
N ILE A 49 5.21 9.01 -21.75
CA ILE A 49 6.03 7.94 -21.17
C ILE A 49 5.31 6.63 -21.52
N ASP A 50 6.02 5.73 -22.20
CA ASP A 50 5.49 4.41 -22.56
C ASP A 50 5.07 3.63 -21.31
N SER A 51 3.86 3.06 -21.36
CA SER A 51 3.28 2.13 -20.38
C SER A 51 4.17 0.93 -20.00
N SER A 52 5.19 0.61 -20.82
CA SER A 52 6.16 -0.45 -20.55
C SER A 52 7.25 -0.09 -19.53
N ILE A 53 7.40 1.20 -19.19
CA ILE A 53 8.47 1.71 -18.32
C ILE A 53 8.13 1.45 -16.85
N LYS A 54 8.90 0.56 -16.20
CA LYS A 54 8.70 0.15 -14.80
C LYS A 54 9.45 0.98 -13.77
N ARG A 55 10.42 1.81 -14.17
CA ARG A 55 11.27 2.61 -13.27
C ARG A 55 11.70 3.92 -13.93
N VAL A 56 11.57 5.03 -13.20
CA VAL A 56 12.12 6.34 -13.57
C VAL A 56 13.19 6.70 -12.56
N LEU A 57 14.42 6.99 -13.02
CA LEU A 57 15.52 7.44 -12.17
C LEU A 57 15.56 8.98 -12.24
N LEU A 58 15.32 9.65 -11.11
CA LEU A 58 15.52 11.09 -10.99
C LEU A 58 16.91 11.34 -10.42
N THR A 59 17.77 12.02 -11.17
CA THR A 59 19.12 12.36 -10.73
C THR A 59 19.06 13.67 -9.94
N GLU A 60 19.49 13.66 -8.68
CA GLU A 60 19.55 14.85 -7.82
C GLU A 60 20.53 15.87 -8.41
N GLY A 61 20.03 17.07 -8.71
CA GLY A 61 20.87 18.15 -9.24
C GLY A 61 20.15 19.44 -9.61
N PHE A 62 18.82 19.51 -9.54
CA PHE A 62 18.08 20.72 -9.92
C PHE A 62 16.97 21.07 -8.92
N PRO A 63 16.79 22.36 -8.58
CA PRO A 63 15.60 22.82 -7.89
C PRO A 63 14.46 22.84 -8.91
N ALA A 64 13.85 21.69 -9.17
CA ALA A 64 12.60 21.66 -9.91
C ALA A 64 11.51 22.25 -8.99
N TYR A 65 10.84 23.29 -9.47
CA TYR A 65 9.63 23.81 -8.82
C TYR A 65 8.63 22.66 -8.66
N TYR A 66 8.22 22.43 -7.42
CA TYR A 66 7.58 21.20 -6.95
C TYR A 66 6.17 20.95 -7.52
N ASP A 67 5.55 21.94 -8.16
CA ASP A 67 4.17 21.86 -8.64
C ASP A 67 4.04 21.20 -10.03
N GLU A 68 5.02 21.34 -10.93
CA GLU A 68 4.89 20.83 -12.30
C GLU A 68 5.25 19.33 -12.41
N VAL A 69 6.24 18.87 -11.64
CA VAL A 69 6.67 17.44 -11.64
C VAL A 69 5.61 16.53 -11.04
N GLY A 70 4.82 17.03 -10.07
CA GLY A 70 3.69 16.30 -9.51
C GLY A 70 2.65 15.96 -10.59
N SER A 71 2.25 16.95 -11.37
CA SER A 71 1.16 16.82 -12.36
C SER A 71 1.45 15.81 -13.48
N VAL A 72 2.71 15.70 -13.94
CA VAL A 72 3.10 14.79 -15.03
C VAL A 72 3.14 13.33 -14.57
N ILE A 73 3.41 13.07 -13.28
CA ILE A 73 3.48 11.71 -12.72
C ILE A 73 2.08 11.17 -12.38
N TYR A 74 1.14 12.03 -11.96
CA TYR A 74 -0.24 11.62 -11.62
C TYR A 74 -1.04 11.09 -12.82
N ASN A 75 -0.80 11.62 -14.02
CA ASN A 75 -1.58 11.25 -15.21
C ASN A 75 -1.15 9.96 -15.91
N LEU A 76 -0.02 9.35 -15.51
CA LEU A 76 0.55 8.25 -16.29
C LEU A 76 0.47 6.86 -15.67
N LEU A 77 0.45 6.65 -14.34
CA LEU A 77 0.40 5.29 -13.78
C LEU A 77 -0.20 5.24 -12.35
N PRO A 78 -1.41 4.68 -12.12
CA PRO A 78 -1.91 4.37 -10.77
C PRO A 78 -1.15 3.22 -10.08
N THR A 79 -0.14 2.63 -10.74
CA THR A 79 0.55 1.39 -10.30
C THR A 79 1.97 1.59 -9.76
N LEU A 80 2.56 2.79 -9.81
CA LEU A 80 3.89 3.04 -9.27
C LEU A 80 3.84 3.39 -7.78
N THR A 81 4.08 2.40 -6.92
CA THR A 81 3.98 2.54 -5.45
C THR A 81 5.28 2.91 -4.74
N ARG A 82 6.44 2.94 -5.42
CA ARG A 82 7.75 3.17 -4.77
C ARG A 82 8.76 3.86 -5.67
N PHE A 83 9.31 4.97 -5.19
CA PHE A 83 10.52 5.61 -5.73
C PHE A 83 11.70 5.28 -4.80
N MET A 84 12.82 4.85 -5.36
CA MET A 84 14.09 4.74 -4.63
C MET A 84 15.00 5.85 -5.11
N THR A 85 15.55 6.66 -4.20
CA THR A 85 16.68 7.52 -4.56
C THR A 85 17.93 6.69 -4.80
N ALA A 86 18.91 7.29 -5.48
CA ALA A 86 20.25 6.70 -5.65
C ALA A 86 20.91 6.27 -4.33
N ASN A 87 20.46 6.82 -3.19
CA ASN A 87 20.95 6.50 -1.85
C ASN A 87 20.11 5.45 -1.10
N GLY A 88 19.20 4.74 -1.79
CA GLY A 88 18.38 3.69 -1.19
C GLY A 88 17.24 4.19 -0.28
N ARG A 89 16.98 5.50 -0.23
CA ARG A 89 15.83 6.05 0.50
C ARG A 89 14.56 5.83 -0.30
N ARG A 90 13.56 5.23 0.34
CA ARG A 90 12.21 5.08 -0.20
C ARG A 90 11.50 6.43 -0.10
N PHE A 91 11.16 7.02 -1.23
CA PHE A 91 10.19 8.11 -1.28
C PHE A 91 8.79 7.49 -1.40
N ALA A 92 7.99 7.67 -0.35
CA ALA A 92 6.57 7.42 -0.41
C ALA A 92 5.93 8.72 -0.93
N MET A 93 5.44 8.71 -2.16
CA MET A 93 4.51 9.74 -2.59
C MET A 93 3.23 9.56 -1.77
N SER A 94 2.80 10.62 -1.07
CA SER A 94 1.46 10.64 -0.50
C SER A 94 0.47 10.51 -1.66
N GLY A 95 -0.48 9.59 -1.58
CA GLY A 95 -1.55 9.53 -2.57
C GLY A 95 -2.38 10.82 -2.55
N PRO A 96 -3.22 11.04 -3.58
CA PRO A 96 -3.98 12.27 -3.74
C PRO A 96 -4.97 12.48 -2.59
N GLU A 97 -5.26 13.74 -2.33
CA GLU A 97 -6.32 14.17 -1.40
C GLU A 97 -7.63 14.30 -2.17
N ILE A 98 -8.66 13.59 -1.74
CA ILE A 98 -10.00 13.62 -2.34
C ILE A 98 -10.93 14.37 -1.40
N MET A 99 -11.47 15.49 -1.86
CA MET A 99 -12.44 16.28 -1.10
C MET A 99 -13.81 15.61 -1.16
N VAL A 100 -14.45 15.42 0.00
CA VAL A 100 -15.78 14.77 0.05
C VAL A 100 -16.82 15.53 -0.79
N ASP A 101 -16.76 16.87 -0.79
CA ASP A 101 -17.65 17.75 -1.55
C ASP A 101 -17.51 17.58 -3.08
N SER A 102 -16.42 16.99 -3.58
CA SER A 102 -16.25 16.69 -5.00
C SER A 102 -16.89 15.37 -5.45
N CYS A 103 -17.35 14.56 -4.50
CA CYS A 103 -17.84 13.21 -4.75
C CYS A 103 -19.37 13.06 -4.61
N GLY A 104 -20.08 14.15 -4.30
CA GLY A 104 -21.54 14.16 -4.18
C GLY A 104 -22.06 15.41 -3.49
N ASP A 105 -23.38 15.53 -3.41
CA ASP A 105 -24.01 16.61 -2.66
C ASP A 105 -24.03 16.30 -1.16
N VAL A 106 -23.06 16.84 -0.45
CA VAL A 106 -22.90 16.65 1.00
C VAL A 106 -24.00 17.31 1.84
N ALA A 107 -24.78 18.24 1.26
CA ALA A 107 -25.88 18.89 1.97
C ALA A 107 -27.12 17.98 2.06
N THR A 108 -27.33 17.15 1.04
CA THR A 108 -28.46 16.22 0.99
C THR A 108 -28.09 14.81 1.46
N ASP A 109 -26.93 14.30 1.06
CA ASP A 109 -26.50 12.94 1.39
C ASP A 109 -24.98 12.86 1.58
N PHE A 110 -24.51 13.34 2.73
CA PHE A 110 -23.12 13.21 3.15
C PHE A 110 -22.63 11.76 3.16
N ALA A 111 -23.48 10.80 3.51
CA ALA A 111 -23.06 9.42 3.63
C ALA A 111 -22.65 8.84 2.27
N SER A 112 -23.47 9.06 1.24
CA SER A 112 -23.14 8.65 -0.13
C SER A 112 -21.89 9.37 -0.68
N ALA A 113 -21.76 10.67 -0.41
CA ALA A 113 -20.58 11.43 -0.82
C ALA A 113 -19.30 10.91 -0.15
N LEU A 114 -19.37 10.55 1.15
CA LEU A 114 -18.23 9.99 1.87
C LEU A 114 -17.87 8.59 1.37
N GLU A 115 -18.85 7.72 1.11
CA GLU A 115 -18.61 6.38 0.53
C GLU A 115 -17.91 6.49 -0.81
N ALA A 116 -18.39 7.35 -1.71
CA ALA A 116 -17.78 7.60 -3.01
C ALA A 116 -16.34 8.13 -2.90
N ALA A 117 -16.10 9.10 -2.00
CA ALA A 117 -14.77 9.63 -1.76
C ALA A 117 -13.81 8.57 -1.21
N CYS A 118 -14.28 7.71 -0.30
CA CYS A 118 -13.48 6.63 0.27
C CYS A 118 -13.11 5.57 -0.79
N THR A 119 -14.05 5.17 -1.64
CA THR A 119 -13.79 4.24 -2.75
C THR A 119 -12.78 4.82 -3.73
N ALA A 120 -12.94 6.09 -4.13
CA ALA A 120 -11.99 6.76 -5.02
C ALA A 120 -10.59 6.86 -4.38
N ALA A 121 -10.52 7.24 -3.11
CA ALA A 121 -9.25 7.39 -2.39
C ALA A 121 -8.55 6.04 -2.27
N TRP A 122 -9.29 4.96 -2.00
CA TRP A 122 -8.73 3.62 -1.95
C TRP A 122 -8.08 3.19 -3.28
N VAL A 123 -8.78 3.37 -4.39
CA VAL A 123 -8.27 3.03 -5.74
C VAL A 123 -6.99 3.80 -6.07
N MET A 124 -6.87 5.04 -5.60
CA MET A 124 -5.72 5.90 -5.84
C MET A 124 -4.64 5.82 -4.73
N ASN A 125 -4.81 4.96 -3.73
CA ASN A 125 -3.99 4.92 -2.51
C ASN A 125 -3.86 6.31 -1.82
N GLY A 126 -4.89 7.13 -1.97
CA GLY A 126 -5.01 8.49 -1.46
C GLY A 126 -5.59 8.57 -0.06
N MET A 127 -6.17 9.72 0.24
CA MET A 127 -6.92 9.97 1.48
C MET A 127 -8.10 10.88 1.23
N VAL A 128 -9.15 10.72 2.04
CA VAL A 128 -10.31 11.61 2.03
C VAL A 128 -10.03 12.80 2.94
N VAL A 129 -10.38 13.98 2.46
CA VAL A 129 -10.23 15.24 3.18
C VAL A 129 -11.60 15.91 3.31
N LEU A 130 -11.96 16.29 4.52
CA LEU A 130 -13.15 17.08 4.78
C LEU A 130 -12.80 18.57 4.73
N LYS A 131 -13.74 19.38 4.22
CA LYS A 131 -13.65 20.85 4.26
C LYS A 131 -13.39 21.34 5.68
N PRO A 132 -12.36 22.18 5.91
CA PRO A 132 -12.00 22.64 7.26
C PRO A 132 -13.16 23.33 7.99
N GLY A 133 -13.38 22.94 9.25
CA GLY A 133 -14.41 23.52 10.12
C GLY A 133 -15.87 23.29 9.69
N ALA A 134 -16.11 22.56 8.59
CA ALA A 134 -17.46 22.30 8.11
C ALA A 134 -18.24 21.39 9.07
N THR A 135 -19.57 21.46 9.00
CA THR A 135 -20.45 20.54 9.73
C THR A 135 -21.23 19.72 8.70
N TYR A 136 -21.04 18.40 8.74
CA TYR A 136 -21.73 17.44 7.90
C TYR A 136 -22.82 16.73 8.71
N ILE A 137 -23.93 16.40 8.06
CA ILE A 137 -25.04 15.68 8.68
C ILE A 137 -25.16 14.32 8.01
N ALA A 138 -24.88 13.25 8.76
CA ALA A 138 -25.03 11.87 8.31
C ALA A 138 -26.44 11.36 8.65
N ASN A 139 -27.28 11.20 7.63
CA ASN A 139 -28.65 10.69 7.80
C ASN A 139 -28.73 9.15 7.84
N ARG A 140 -27.61 8.47 7.58
CA ARG A 140 -27.48 7.01 7.61
C ARG A 140 -26.02 6.63 7.91
N THR A 141 -25.81 5.38 8.28
CA THR A 141 -24.49 4.74 8.39
C THR A 141 -23.74 4.81 7.07
N VAL A 142 -22.46 5.23 7.14
CA VAL A 142 -21.48 5.08 6.05
C VAL A 142 -20.86 3.70 6.16
N SER A 143 -21.12 2.82 5.19
CA SER A 143 -20.65 1.43 5.23
C SER A 143 -19.54 1.20 4.21
N LEU A 144 -18.33 0.95 4.70
CA LEU A 144 -17.14 0.77 3.89
C LEU A 144 -16.65 -0.67 4.02
N HIS A 145 -16.78 -1.42 2.94
CA HIS A 145 -16.47 -2.84 2.92
C HIS A 145 -15.21 -3.13 2.10
N ASN A 146 -14.27 -3.89 2.66
CA ASN A 146 -13.04 -4.34 2.00
C ASN A 146 -12.13 -3.21 1.44
N ILE A 147 -12.20 -2.01 2.03
CA ILE A 147 -11.34 -0.88 1.65
C ILE A 147 -10.63 -0.28 2.87
N GLY A 148 -9.45 0.31 2.68
CA GLY A 148 -8.76 1.04 3.74
C GLY A 148 -9.25 2.48 3.85
N LEU A 149 -9.49 2.97 5.07
CA LEU A 149 -9.89 4.37 5.31
C LEU A 149 -8.69 5.21 5.78
N ARG A 150 -8.42 6.30 5.06
CA ARG A 150 -7.59 7.42 5.52
C ARG A 150 -8.42 8.69 5.43
N LEU A 151 -8.82 9.24 6.59
CA LEU A 151 -9.71 10.40 6.66
C LEU A 151 -9.02 11.54 7.42
N ARG A 152 -8.95 12.71 6.80
CA ARG A 152 -8.50 13.95 7.44
C ARG A 152 -9.68 14.88 7.63
N CYS A 153 -10.11 15.07 8.88
CA CYS A 153 -11.30 15.87 9.17
C CYS A 153 -11.05 17.37 9.17
N ASN A 154 -9.81 17.86 9.34
CA ASN A 154 -9.49 19.31 9.38
C ASN A 154 -10.39 20.15 10.32
N GLY A 155 -10.75 19.62 11.49
CA GLY A 155 -11.65 20.29 12.43
C GLY A 155 -13.12 20.30 12.00
N ALA A 156 -13.48 19.63 10.91
CA ALA A 156 -14.87 19.38 10.56
C ALA A 156 -15.56 18.48 11.59
N ARG A 157 -16.88 18.62 11.66
CA ARG A 157 -17.77 17.85 12.53
C ARG A 157 -18.69 16.99 11.67
N ILE A 158 -18.87 15.74 12.06
CA ILE A 158 -19.90 14.87 11.49
C ILE A 158 -20.95 14.68 12.58
N LEU A 159 -22.15 15.15 12.32
CA LEU A 159 -23.30 15.04 13.23
C LEU A 159 -24.23 13.95 12.72
N ARG A 160 -24.89 13.26 13.66
CA ARG A 160 -26.01 12.38 13.34
C ARG A 160 -27.18 13.23 12.89
N GLY A 161 -27.73 12.88 11.74
CA GLY A 161 -28.96 13.47 11.24
C GLY A 161 -30.20 12.85 11.88
N PRO A 162 -31.37 13.49 11.73
CA PRO A 162 -32.62 13.06 12.35
C PRO A 162 -33.13 11.70 11.82
N ALA A 163 -32.63 11.24 10.66
CA ALA A 163 -33.01 9.96 10.07
C ALA A 163 -32.17 8.77 10.58
N MET A 164 -31.11 9.04 11.34
CA MET A 164 -30.22 8.01 11.87
C MET A 164 -30.67 7.56 13.26
N LEU A 165 -30.69 6.24 13.52
CA LEU A 165 -31.09 5.73 14.83
C LEU A 165 -29.97 5.98 15.87
N ASP A 166 -30.36 6.14 17.14
CA ASP A 166 -29.43 6.43 18.24
C ASP A 166 -28.35 5.34 18.43
N ASN A 167 -28.66 4.10 18.06
CA ASN A 167 -27.77 2.94 18.19
C ASN A 167 -26.98 2.60 16.91
N GLU A 168 -27.19 3.30 15.80
CA GLU A 168 -26.43 3.06 14.58
C GLU A 168 -25.01 3.61 14.69
N SER A 169 -24.03 3.07 13.95
CA SER A 169 -22.67 3.62 13.92
C SER A 169 -22.55 4.64 12.79
N LEU A 170 -21.90 5.79 13.01
CA LEU A 170 -21.72 6.80 11.94
C LEU A 170 -20.96 6.24 10.74
N ILE A 171 -19.91 5.48 11.02
CA ILE A 171 -19.06 4.83 10.03
C ILE A 171 -18.86 3.39 10.47
N ILE A 172 -19.14 2.44 9.58
CA ILE A 172 -18.79 1.03 9.73
C ILE A 172 -17.70 0.73 8.71
N LEU A 173 -16.61 0.14 9.20
CA LEU A 173 -15.52 -0.38 8.37
C LEU A 173 -15.43 -1.87 8.61
N ASP A 174 -15.70 -2.65 7.58
CA ASP A 174 -15.69 -4.10 7.65
C ASP A 174 -14.82 -4.71 6.55
N HIS A 175 -14.28 -5.88 6.86
CA HIS A 175 -13.39 -6.63 5.97
C HIS A 175 -13.81 -8.09 6.00
N ASP A 176 -13.87 -8.68 4.82
CA ASP A 176 -14.07 -10.11 4.68
C ASP A 176 -12.83 -10.86 5.11
N PHE A 177 -13.08 -11.93 5.87
CA PHE A 177 -12.13 -13.01 5.98
C PHE A 177 -12.22 -13.88 4.73
N SER A 178 -11.07 -14.36 4.28
CA SER A 178 -11.03 -15.45 3.31
C SER A 178 -11.77 -16.70 3.81
N ALA A 179 -12.16 -17.59 2.88
CA ALA A 179 -12.79 -18.85 3.23
C ALA A 179 -11.93 -19.63 4.26
N PRO A 180 -12.49 -20.00 5.42
CA PRO A 180 -11.73 -20.69 6.44
C PRO A 180 -11.21 -22.04 5.93
N GLN A 181 -9.93 -22.31 6.18
CA GLN A 181 -9.30 -23.59 5.88
C GLN A 181 -8.94 -24.33 7.16
N ALA A 182 -8.99 -25.66 7.11
CA ALA A 182 -8.57 -26.50 8.23
C ALA A 182 -7.06 -26.41 8.46
N VAL A 183 -6.67 -26.30 9.72
CA VAL A 183 -5.26 -26.36 10.14
C VAL A 183 -4.92 -27.81 10.47
N ALA A 184 -3.91 -28.34 9.78
CA ALA A 184 -3.46 -29.73 9.96
C ALA A 184 -2.61 -29.88 11.24
N SER A 185 -1.76 -28.90 11.54
CA SER A 185 -0.95 -28.88 12.75
C SER A 185 -0.44 -27.47 13.06
N ILE A 186 -0.10 -27.25 14.33
CA ILE A 186 0.58 -26.05 14.81
C ILE A 186 1.80 -26.50 15.61
N ALA A 187 2.98 -26.00 15.27
CA ALA A 187 4.22 -26.30 15.97
C ALA A 187 4.97 -25.01 16.32
N GLY A 188 5.51 -24.95 17.54
CA GLY A 188 6.53 -23.95 17.87
C GLY A 188 7.82 -24.25 17.13
N THR A 189 8.44 -23.23 16.56
CA THR A 189 9.74 -23.35 15.86
C THR A 189 10.52 -22.05 15.97
N SER A 190 11.74 -22.04 15.44
CA SER A 190 12.58 -20.84 15.38
C SER A 190 12.99 -20.59 13.93
N ILE A 191 12.82 -19.35 13.47
CA ILE A 191 13.30 -18.91 12.15
C ILE A 191 14.54 -18.04 12.32
N SER A 192 15.49 -18.18 11.39
CA SER A 192 16.70 -17.36 11.37
C SER A 192 16.40 -15.96 10.81
N LEU A 193 16.84 -14.93 11.51
CA LEU A 193 16.67 -13.52 11.15
C LEU A 193 17.78 -13.00 10.25
N ASP A 194 18.97 -13.62 10.32
CA ASP A 194 20.17 -13.18 9.62
C ASP A 194 21.13 -14.34 9.36
N SER A 195 22.11 -14.11 8.48
CA SER A 195 23.16 -15.08 8.16
C SER A 195 24.13 -15.35 9.33
N THR A 196 24.00 -14.60 10.43
CA THR A 196 24.82 -14.77 11.64
C THR A 196 24.20 -15.74 12.66
N GLY A 197 23.03 -16.29 12.36
CA GLY A 197 22.40 -17.35 13.16
C GLY A 197 21.50 -16.84 14.29
N SER A 198 21.16 -15.54 14.31
CA SER A 198 20.13 -15.04 15.22
C SER A 198 18.80 -15.70 14.86
N THR A 199 18.08 -16.22 15.86
CA THR A 199 16.77 -16.86 15.64
C THR A 199 15.69 -16.21 16.48
N THR A 200 14.46 -16.25 15.99
CA THR A 200 13.27 -15.83 16.73
C THR A 200 12.25 -16.95 16.77
N ALA A 201 11.64 -17.13 17.93
CA ALA A 201 10.59 -18.12 18.12
C ALA A 201 9.31 -17.68 17.40
N VAL A 202 8.71 -18.60 16.66
CA VAL A 202 7.48 -18.40 15.88
C VAL A 202 6.60 -19.65 15.96
N ALA A 203 5.37 -19.56 15.48
CA ALA A 203 4.54 -20.71 15.22
C ALA A 203 4.54 -21.02 13.72
N ALA A 204 4.68 -22.30 13.39
CA ALA A 204 4.46 -22.86 12.06
C ALA A 204 3.06 -23.49 12.02
N ILE A 205 2.20 -22.96 11.16
CA ILE A 205 0.81 -23.40 10.97
C ILE A 205 0.74 -24.15 9.65
N SER A 206 0.48 -25.45 9.71
CA SER A 206 0.33 -26.30 8.52
C SER A 206 -1.09 -26.23 7.98
N VAL A 207 -1.22 -25.95 6.68
CA VAL A 207 -2.49 -25.79 5.97
C VAL A 207 -2.45 -26.50 4.62
N ALA A 208 -3.62 -26.84 4.08
CA ALA A 208 -3.71 -27.52 2.79
C ALA A 208 -3.20 -26.65 1.63
N ASP A 209 -3.50 -25.34 1.64
CA ASP A 209 -3.05 -24.41 0.62
C ASP A 209 -2.60 -23.07 1.25
N SER A 210 -1.32 -22.75 1.05
CA SER A 210 -0.72 -21.49 1.49
C SER A 210 -0.50 -20.49 0.34
N SER A 211 -0.87 -20.83 -0.90
CA SER A 211 -0.55 -20.05 -2.10
C SER A 211 -1.14 -18.64 -2.12
N ALA A 212 -2.29 -18.45 -1.46
CA ALA A 212 -2.94 -17.15 -1.34
C ALA A 212 -2.31 -16.24 -0.28
N TRP A 213 -1.53 -16.80 0.66
CA TRP A 213 -0.96 -16.07 1.80
C TRP A 213 0.33 -15.36 1.43
N ARG A 214 0.55 -14.19 2.04
CA ARG A 214 1.74 -13.36 1.81
C ARG A 214 2.34 -12.89 3.13
N VAL A 215 3.64 -12.62 3.11
CA VAL A 215 4.32 -11.97 4.24
C VAL A 215 3.66 -10.63 4.53
N GLY A 216 3.33 -10.40 5.81
CA GLY A 216 2.68 -9.19 6.29
C GLY A 216 1.15 -9.30 6.39
N ASP A 217 0.53 -10.31 5.80
CA ASP A 217 -0.89 -10.61 5.95
C ASP A 217 -1.24 -10.82 7.44
N VAL A 218 -2.47 -10.46 7.81
CA VAL A 218 -3.04 -10.76 9.12
C VAL A 218 -3.91 -12.00 8.96
N GLY A 219 -3.86 -12.90 9.93
CA GLY A 219 -4.73 -14.07 9.96
C GLY A 219 -5.38 -14.24 11.32
N ARG A 220 -6.47 -15.01 11.35
CA ARG A 220 -7.21 -15.41 12.55
C ARG A 220 -7.27 -16.92 12.63
N LEU A 221 -6.83 -17.46 13.76
CA LEU A 221 -7.07 -18.86 14.15
C LEU A 221 -8.30 -18.91 15.05
N VAL A 222 -9.16 -19.89 14.84
CA VAL A 222 -10.31 -20.16 15.71
C VAL A 222 -10.47 -21.68 15.86
N ALA A 223 -10.67 -22.14 17.09
CA ALA A 223 -11.08 -23.50 17.37
C ALA A 223 -12.60 -23.65 17.22
N ASP A 224 -13.05 -24.74 16.62
CA ASP A 224 -14.48 -25.03 16.45
C ASP A 224 -15.14 -25.60 17.70
N ASN A 225 -14.37 -25.87 18.74
CA ASN A 225 -14.91 -26.33 20.00
C ASN A 225 -15.11 -25.13 20.92
N SER A 226 -16.20 -25.16 21.67
CA SER A 226 -16.43 -24.19 22.76
C SER A 226 -15.34 -24.32 23.82
N ILE A 227 -15.01 -23.21 24.46
CA ILE A 227 -14.07 -23.20 25.58
C ILE A 227 -14.67 -24.06 26.70
N ILE A 228 -13.88 -25.00 27.25
CA ILE A 228 -14.34 -25.85 28.35
C ILE A 228 -14.69 -24.97 29.55
N GLY A 229 -15.93 -25.08 30.03
CA GLY A 229 -16.44 -24.27 31.15
C GLY A 229 -17.01 -22.90 30.76
N SER A 230 -17.00 -22.53 29.47
CA SER A 230 -17.74 -21.35 28.99
C SER A 230 -19.25 -21.55 29.09
N VAL A 231 -19.98 -20.44 29.20
CA VAL A 231 -21.45 -20.46 29.18
C VAL A 231 -21.90 -20.87 27.78
N PRO A 232 -22.69 -21.95 27.63
CA PRO A 232 -23.07 -22.45 26.29
C PRO A 232 -23.81 -21.42 25.42
N GLY A 233 -24.54 -20.49 26.04
CA GLY A 233 -25.26 -19.43 25.35
C GLY A 233 -24.36 -18.38 24.70
N ASP A 234 -23.12 -18.23 25.18
CA ASP A 234 -22.20 -17.19 24.71
C ASP A 234 -21.39 -17.68 23.49
N ASN A 235 -21.42 -18.98 23.20
CA ASN A 235 -20.73 -19.63 22.07
C ASN A 235 -19.23 -19.23 21.98
N GLU A 236 -18.57 -19.09 23.12
CA GLU A 236 -17.18 -18.66 23.19
C GLU A 236 -16.23 -19.71 22.61
N ARG A 237 -15.30 -19.27 21.79
CA ARG A 237 -14.28 -20.10 21.11
C ARG A 237 -12.89 -19.58 21.39
N VAL A 238 -11.92 -20.49 21.51
CA VAL A 238 -10.50 -20.11 21.54
C VAL A 238 -10.13 -19.55 20.17
N GLY A 239 -9.52 -18.38 20.13
CA GLY A 239 -9.02 -17.81 18.89
C GLY A 239 -7.93 -16.77 19.12
N GLU A 240 -7.02 -16.66 18.15
CA GLU A 240 -5.92 -15.71 18.20
C GLU A 240 -5.67 -15.11 16.81
N SER A 241 -5.38 -13.80 16.78
CA SER A 241 -4.90 -13.13 15.57
C SER A 241 -3.38 -13.16 15.51
N PHE A 242 -2.85 -13.40 14.32
CA PHE A 242 -1.41 -13.41 14.04
C PHE A 242 -1.09 -12.61 12.78
N ARG A 243 0.20 -12.31 12.61
CA ARG A 243 0.73 -11.72 11.39
C ARG A 243 1.72 -12.70 10.75
N VAL A 244 1.70 -12.80 9.43
CA VAL A 244 2.55 -13.69 8.66
C VAL A 244 3.97 -13.10 8.54
N SER A 245 4.98 -13.86 8.95
CA SER A 245 6.39 -13.51 8.79
C SER A 245 7.01 -14.14 7.55
N ARG A 246 6.58 -15.36 7.22
CA ARG A 246 7.07 -16.15 6.08
C ARG A 246 5.98 -17.14 5.65
N VAL A 247 5.99 -17.50 4.37
CA VAL A 247 5.12 -18.53 3.80
C VAL A 247 5.99 -19.50 3.02
N ASP A 248 5.86 -20.78 3.35
CA ASP A 248 6.41 -21.89 2.56
C ASP A 248 5.25 -22.77 2.06
N ALA A 249 5.50 -23.72 1.17
CA ALA A 249 4.48 -24.59 0.61
C ALA A 249 3.74 -25.37 1.71
N GLY A 250 2.48 -25.02 1.95
CA GLY A 250 1.63 -25.60 3.00
C GLY A 250 1.92 -25.13 4.42
N ILE A 251 2.84 -24.17 4.64
CA ILE A 251 3.19 -23.70 5.99
C ILE A 251 3.17 -22.17 6.06
N ILE A 252 2.43 -21.66 7.05
CA ILE A 252 2.39 -20.23 7.39
C ILE A 252 3.17 -20.02 8.68
N TYR A 253 4.19 -19.18 8.64
CA TYR A 253 4.97 -18.80 9.83
C TYR A 253 4.46 -17.48 10.39
N THR A 254 4.25 -17.42 11.70
CA THR A 254 3.81 -16.22 12.40
C THR A 254 4.99 -15.29 12.73
N CYS A 255 4.73 -14.03 13.07
CA CYS A 255 5.77 -13.10 13.57
C CYS A 255 6.17 -13.34 15.04
N ARG A 256 5.38 -14.14 15.79
CA ARG A 256 5.58 -14.43 17.21
C ARG A 256 4.93 -15.76 17.57
N PRO A 257 5.36 -16.45 18.64
CA PRO A 257 4.66 -17.64 19.11
C PRO A 257 3.18 -17.32 19.41
N LEU A 258 2.32 -18.32 19.24
CA LEU A 258 0.93 -18.23 19.67
C LEU A 258 0.88 -18.25 21.19
N ARG A 259 -0.05 -17.50 21.76
CA ARG A 259 -0.33 -17.45 23.21
C ARG A 259 -1.30 -18.55 23.60
N GLU A 260 -2.26 -18.82 22.74
CA GLU A 260 -3.29 -19.82 22.98
C GLU A 260 -2.84 -21.22 22.56
N THR A 261 -3.30 -22.22 23.29
CA THR A 261 -3.10 -23.62 22.94
C THR A 261 -4.33 -24.13 22.20
N PHE A 262 -4.12 -24.60 20.98
CA PHE A 262 -5.17 -25.15 20.13
C PHE A 262 -5.01 -26.68 20.05
N THR A 263 -6.08 -27.43 20.33
CA THR A 263 -6.01 -28.89 20.44
C THR A 263 -6.65 -29.63 19.26
N THR A 264 -7.87 -29.25 18.84
CA THR A 264 -8.62 -29.95 17.77
C THR A 264 -9.51 -28.98 16.99
N ASN A 265 -9.90 -29.38 15.77
CA ASN A 265 -10.84 -28.68 14.89
C ASN A 265 -10.52 -27.19 14.71
N ILE A 266 -9.29 -26.92 14.28
CA ILE A 266 -8.79 -25.55 14.16
C ILE A 266 -8.99 -25.08 12.72
N ARG A 267 -9.54 -23.88 12.56
CA ARG A 267 -9.65 -23.20 11.27
C ARG A 267 -8.81 -21.94 11.26
N VAL A 268 -8.29 -21.60 10.09
CA VAL A 268 -7.56 -20.36 9.85
C VAL A 268 -8.16 -19.63 8.66
N ALA A 269 -8.27 -18.31 8.78
CA ALA A 269 -8.62 -17.42 7.70
C ALA A 269 -7.67 -16.22 7.70
N ARG A 270 -7.34 -15.73 6.51
CA ARG A 270 -6.69 -14.44 6.29
C ARG A 270 -7.73 -13.34 6.36
#